data_AF-A0A7S2WJY3-F1
#
_entry.id   AF-A0A7S2WJY3-F1
#
_cell.length_a   1.000
_cell.length_b   1.000
_cell.length_c   1.000
_cell.angle_alpha   90.00
_cell.angle_beta   90.00
_cell.angle_gamma   90.00
#
_symmetry.space_group_name_H-M   'P 1'
#
loop_
_entity.id
_entity.type
_entity.pdbx_description
1 polymer ?
#
loop_
_entity_poly.entity_id
_entity_poly.type
_entity_poly.pdbx_seq_one_letter_code
_entity_poly.pdbx_strand_id
1 'polypeptide(L)'
;AFGGLRLANRPVRRPDCTLTTVDHNVPTTDRSALVDVASFIEETASRTQVLQLEQNVRDFGLTYFGMEDERQGIVHIIGPEQGFTLPGCTTVCGDSHTATHGAF
;
A
#
# COMPACT_ATOMS: atom_id res chain seq x y z
N ALA A 1 -2.03 6.49 10.32
CA ALA A 1 -3.48 6.36 10.01
C ALA A 1 -4.15 5.26 10.84
N PHE A 2 -3.86 3.97 10.62
CA PHE A 2 -4.53 2.83 11.27
C PHE A 2 -4.54 2.85 12.81
N GLY A 3 -3.45 3.30 13.45
CA GLY A 3 -3.41 3.46 14.90
C GLY A 3 -4.51 4.39 15.43
N GLY A 4 -4.78 5.50 14.72
CA GLY A 4 -5.86 6.43 15.09
C GLY A 4 -7.25 5.83 14.92
N LEU A 5 -7.46 4.99 13.89
CA LEU A 5 -8.71 4.25 13.72
C LEU A 5 -8.95 3.29 14.89
N ARG A 6 -7.92 2.55 15.32
CA ARG A 6 -8.01 1.65 16.48
C ARG A 6 -8.31 2.41 17.77
N LEU A 7 -7.57 3.48 18.04
CA LEU A 7 -7.78 4.31 19.25
C LEU A 7 -9.19 4.90 19.31
N ALA A 8 -9.75 5.26 18.15
CA ALA A 8 -11.11 5.79 18.03
C ALA A 8 -12.19 4.70 17.90
N ASN A 9 -11.82 3.42 17.91
CA ASN A 9 -12.71 2.28 17.66
C ASN A 9 -13.53 2.43 16.34
N ARG A 10 -12.86 2.82 15.25
CA ARG A 10 -13.48 3.08 13.95
C ARG A 10 -12.99 2.10 12.88
N PRO A 11 -13.88 1.55 12.05
CA PRO A 11 -13.46 0.80 10.87
C PRO A 11 -13.00 1.74 9.75
N VAL A 12 -12.36 1.17 8.72
CA VAL A 12 -12.21 1.85 7.43
C VAL A 12 -13.58 1.99 6.78
N ARG A 13 -13.95 3.22 6.39
CA ARG A 13 -15.31 3.53 5.93
C ARG A 13 -15.66 2.88 4.58
N ARG A 14 -14.70 2.79 3.66
CA ARG A 14 -14.88 2.28 2.29
C ARG A 14 -13.72 1.35 1.90
N PRO A 15 -13.69 0.10 2.42
CA PRO A 15 -12.69 -0.88 2.01
C PRO A 15 -12.69 -1.13 0.49
N ASP A 16 -13.88 -1.08 -0.12
CA ASP A 16 -14.11 -1.18 -1.57
C ASP A 16 -13.49 -0.04 -2.39
N CYS A 17 -13.19 1.10 -1.76
CA CYS A 17 -12.49 2.22 -2.36
C CYS A 17 -11.12 2.46 -1.71
N THR A 18 -10.51 1.43 -1.12
CA THR A 18 -9.19 1.53 -0.50
C THR A 18 -8.25 0.49 -1.09
N LEU A 19 -7.19 0.98 -1.74
CA LEU A 19 -6.10 0.17 -2.26
C LEU A 19 -4.82 0.46 -1.48
N THR A 20 -4.04 -0.59 -1.20
CA THR A 20 -2.79 -0.49 -0.44
C THR A 20 -1.65 -1.14 -1.22
N THR A 21 -0.45 -0.56 -1.15
CA THR A 21 0.79 -1.12 -1.71
C THR A 21 1.96 -0.78 -0.81
N VAL A 22 3.11 -1.41 -1.06
CA VAL A 22 4.41 -1.06 -0.49
C VAL A 22 5.37 -0.73 -1.62
N ASP A 23 5.86 0.51 -1.65
CA ASP A 23 6.75 1.00 -2.71
C ASP A 23 7.92 1.84 -2.18
N HIS A 24 7.78 2.47 -1.00
CA HIS A 24 8.82 3.33 -0.42
C HIS A 24 9.82 2.61 0.50
N ASN A 25 9.38 1.55 1.19
CA ASN A 25 10.15 0.83 2.22
C ASN A 25 10.58 -0.57 1.77
N VAL A 26 10.63 -0.80 0.46
CA VAL A 26 11.05 -2.06 -0.13
C VAL A 26 12.41 -1.87 -0.80
N PRO A 27 13.37 -2.79 -0.65
CA PRO A 27 14.68 -2.65 -1.27
C PRO A 27 14.59 -2.82 -2.79
N THR A 28 15.54 -2.21 -3.51
CA THR A 28 15.70 -2.34 -4.97
C THR A 28 16.52 -3.58 -5.37
N THR A 29 16.87 -4.43 -4.40
CA THR A 29 17.57 -5.69 -4.62
C THR A 29 16.72 -6.66 -5.43
N ASP A 30 17.38 -7.56 -6.15
CA ASP A 30 16.70 -8.62 -6.89
C ASP A 30 15.84 -9.47 -5.94
N ARG A 31 14.58 -9.68 -6.33
CA ARG A 31 13.58 -10.42 -5.57
C ARG A 31 13.49 -11.89 -5.97
N SER A 32 14.35 -12.36 -6.88
CA SER A 32 14.40 -13.78 -7.28
C SER A 32 14.58 -14.75 -6.10
N ALA A 33 15.21 -14.29 -5.01
CA ALA A 33 15.40 -15.04 -3.77
C ALA A 33 14.43 -14.65 -2.63
N LEU A 34 13.35 -13.91 -2.92
CA LEU A 34 12.33 -13.54 -1.93
C LEU A 34 11.63 -14.81 -1.41
N VAL A 35 11.88 -15.14 -0.14
CA VAL A 35 11.17 -16.23 0.58
C VAL A 35 10.03 -15.65 1.42
N ASP A 36 10.33 -14.60 2.17
CA ASP A 36 9.36 -13.84 2.96
C ASP A 36 9.86 -12.41 3.18
N VAL A 37 8.95 -11.49 3.47
CA VAL A 37 9.26 -10.07 3.67
C VAL A 37 10.16 -9.83 4.89
N ALA A 38 10.01 -10.63 5.96
CA ALA A 38 10.71 -10.40 7.21
C ALA A 38 12.22 -10.77 7.14
N SER A 39 12.56 -11.76 6.32
CA SER A 39 13.94 -12.15 6.02
C SER A 39 14.56 -11.31 4.90
N PHE A 40 13.75 -10.80 3.96
CA PHE A 40 14.24 -10.06 2.80
C PHE A 40 14.59 -8.59 3.09
N ILE A 41 13.83 -7.91 3.96
CA ILE A 41 14.12 -6.52 4.32
C ILE A 41 15.07 -6.48 5.52
N GLU A 42 16.34 -6.18 5.27
CA GLU A 42 17.38 -6.14 6.31
C GLU A 42 17.23 -4.94 7.26
N GLU A 43 16.88 -3.77 6.71
CA GLU A 43 16.73 -2.55 7.50
C GLU A 43 15.50 -2.66 8.42
N THR A 44 15.74 -2.53 9.71
CA THR A 44 14.75 -2.89 10.74
C THR A 44 13.55 -1.95 10.73
N ALA A 45 13.72 -0.65 10.47
CA ALA A 45 12.61 0.30 10.45
C ALA A 45 11.69 0.07 9.23
N SER A 46 12.25 -0.12 8.03
CA SER A 46 11.53 -0.43 6.79
C SER A 46 10.79 -1.76 6.93
N ARG A 47 11.45 -2.81 7.43
CA ARG A 47 10.82 -4.11 7.69
C ARG A 47 9.63 -3.97 8.63
N THR A 48 9.83 -3.26 9.74
CA THR A 48 8.77 -3.06 10.74
C THR A 48 7.57 -2.33 10.12
N GLN A 49 7.80 -1.31 9.30
CA GLN A 49 6.72 -0.57 8.65
C GLN A 49 5.94 -1.43 7.63
N VAL A 50 6.64 -2.23 6.82
CA VAL A 50 6.00 -3.12 5.84
C VAL A 50 5.17 -4.19 6.56
N LEU A 51 5.74 -4.91 7.54
CA LEU A 51 5.02 -5.93 8.30
C LEU A 51 3.83 -5.34 9.07
N GLN A 52 3.98 -4.14 9.62
CA GLN A 52 2.89 -3.45 10.30
C GLN A 52 1.76 -3.07 9.33
N LEU A 53 2.09 -2.65 8.10
CA LEU A 53 1.10 -2.36 7.08
C LEU A 53 0.36 -3.63 6.65
N GLU A 54 1.06 -4.72 6.43
CA GLU A 54 0.44 -6.02 6.11
C GLU A 54 -0.53 -6.47 7.20
N GLN A 55 -0.15 -6.30 8.47
CA GLN A 55 -1.04 -6.61 9.57
C GLN A 55 -2.27 -5.68 9.57
N ASN A 56 -2.09 -4.38 9.34
CA ASN A 56 -3.22 -3.45 9.25
C ASN A 56 -4.16 -3.81 8.09
N VAL A 57 -3.63 -4.16 6.92
CA VAL A 57 -4.42 -4.59 5.77
C VAL A 57 -5.27 -5.80 6.13
N ARG A 58 -4.68 -6.82 6.78
CA ARG A 58 -5.39 -8.02 7.24
C ARG A 58 -6.48 -7.68 8.24
N ASP A 59 -6.14 -6.87 9.26
CA ASP A 59 -7.07 -6.48 10.32
C ASP A 59 -8.28 -5.68 9.80
N PHE A 60 -8.07 -4.82 8.80
CA PHE A 60 -9.09 -3.93 8.25
C PHE A 60 -9.73 -4.45 6.95
N GLY A 61 -9.30 -5.61 6.44
CA GLY A 61 -9.85 -6.24 5.24
C GLY A 61 -9.68 -5.41 3.97
N LEU A 62 -8.48 -4.90 3.72
CA LEU A 62 -8.19 -4.02 2.59
C LEU A 62 -7.56 -4.77 1.42
N THR A 63 -7.76 -4.26 0.21
CA THR A 63 -7.02 -4.71 -0.97
C THR A 63 -5.55 -4.30 -0.83
N TYR A 64 -4.64 -5.25 -1.08
CA TYR A 64 -3.20 -5.05 -0.91
C TYR A 64 -2.40 -5.76 -2.00
N PHE A 65 -1.53 -5.01 -2.65
CA PHE A 65 -0.51 -5.52 -3.56
C PHE A 65 0.85 -5.43 -2.85
N GLY A 66 1.19 -6.51 -2.15
CA GLY A 66 2.43 -6.66 -1.39
C GLY A 66 3.61 -7.13 -2.23
N MET A 67 4.78 -7.31 -1.62
CA MET A 67 6.01 -7.67 -2.35
C MET A 67 5.95 -8.98 -3.14
N GLU A 68 5.03 -9.87 -2.78
CA GLU A 68 4.78 -11.16 -3.43
C GLU A 68 3.73 -11.08 -4.56
N ASP A 69 3.04 -9.93 -4.71
CA ASP A 69 2.02 -9.72 -5.75
C ASP A 69 2.65 -9.11 -7.00
N GLU A 70 2.39 -9.69 -8.17
CA GLU A 70 2.93 -9.19 -9.45
C GLU A 70 2.44 -7.78 -9.81
N ARG A 71 1.32 -7.34 -9.24
CA ARG A 71 0.76 -6.00 -9.44
C ARG A 71 1.37 -4.96 -8.51
N GLN A 72 2.26 -5.35 -7.59
CA GLN A 72 2.94 -4.41 -6.72
C GLN A 72 3.77 -3.43 -7.54
N GLY A 73 3.63 -2.16 -7.21
CA GLY A 73 4.35 -1.07 -7.86
C GLY A 73 4.17 0.24 -7.12
N ILE A 74 4.70 1.31 -7.73
CA ILE A 74 4.56 2.68 -7.23
C ILE A 74 3.06 3.03 -7.16
N VAL A 75 2.62 3.56 -6.02
CA VAL A 75 1.19 3.79 -5.74
C VAL A 75 0.46 4.59 -6.83
N HIS A 76 1.16 5.55 -7.45
CA HIS A 76 0.61 6.41 -8.50
C HIS A 76 0.60 5.77 -9.89
N ILE A 77 1.32 4.67 -10.09
CA ILE A 77 1.29 3.87 -11.32
C ILE A 77 0.22 2.79 -11.23
N ILE A 78 0.19 2.05 -10.13
CA ILE A 78 -0.77 0.96 -9.97
C ILE A 78 -2.20 1.47 -9.80
N GLY A 79 -2.40 2.68 -9.25
CA GLY A 79 -3.73 3.27 -9.08
C GLY A 79 -4.55 3.28 -10.38
N PRO A 80 -4.07 3.94 -11.46
CA PRO A 80 -4.74 3.89 -12.76
C PRO A 80 -4.70 2.50 -13.41
N GLU A 81 -3.60 1.73 -13.33
CA GLU A 81 -3.52 0.38 -13.91
C GLU A 81 -4.59 -0.56 -13.38
N GLN A 82 -4.96 -0.41 -12.10
CA GLN A 82 -5.93 -1.26 -11.41
C GLN A 82 -7.34 -0.63 -11.40
N GLY A 83 -7.56 0.43 -12.19
CA GLY A 83 -8.86 1.09 -12.34
C GLY A 83 -9.32 1.88 -11.11
N PHE A 84 -8.41 2.17 -10.19
CA PHE A 84 -8.68 2.98 -9.00
C PHE A 84 -8.67 4.49 -9.28
N THR A 85 -8.07 4.88 -10.40
CA THR A 85 -8.08 6.24 -10.92
C THR A 85 -8.85 6.26 -12.23
N LEU A 86 -9.96 6.98 -12.24
CA LEU A 86 -10.84 7.14 -13.40
C LEU A 86 -11.25 8.61 -13.56
N PRO A 87 -11.61 9.05 -14.78
CA PRO A 87 -12.09 10.41 -15.00
C PRO A 87 -13.24 10.76 -14.05
N GLY A 88 -13.13 11.92 -13.38
CA GLY A 88 -14.15 12.42 -12.46
C GLY A 88 -14.15 11.81 -11.05
N CYS A 89 -13.17 10.96 -10.71
CA CYS A 89 -13.02 10.45 -9.34
C CYS A 89 -12.39 11.50 -8.40
N THR A 90 -12.71 11.41 -7.10
CA THR A 90 -11.97 12.13 -6.05
C THR A 90 -10.96 11.18 -5.44
N THR A 91 -9.68 11.38 -5.74
CA THR A 91 -8.58 10.54 -5.21
C THR A 91 -7.90 11.20 -4.02
N VAL A 92 -7.68 10.44 -2.95
CA VAL A 92 -6.90 10.85 -1.78
C VAL A 92 -5.88 9.75 -1.49
N CYS A 93 -4.61 10.11 -1.43
CA CYS A 93 -3.53 9.20 -1.04
C CYS A 93 -2.59 9.92 -0.06
N GLY A 94 -1.95 9.15 0.81
CA GLY A 94 -1.02 9.66 1.82
C GLY A 94 0.35 10.05 1.26
N ASP A 95 0.42 10.49 0.00
CA ASP A 95 1.64 10.88 -0.70
C ASP A 95 1.49 12.26 -1.35
N SER A 96 2.57 13.06 -1.38
CA SER A 96 2.55 14.41 -1.95
C SER A 96 2.32 14.44 -3.47
N HIS A 97 2.68 13.37 -4.18
CA HIS A 97 2.58 13.26 -5.63
C HIS A 97 1.22 12.73 -6.11
N THR A 98 0.22 12.68 -5.22
CA THR A 98 -1.17 12.29 -5.54
C THR A 98 -1.77 13.09 -6.71
N ALA A 99 -1.29 14.30 -6.99
CA ALA A 99 -1.69 15.09 -8.15
C ALA A 99 -1.44 14.38 -9.50
N THR A 100 -0.56 13.37 -9.56
CA THR A 100 -0.31 12.53 -10.76
C THR A 100 -1.60 11.93 -11.32
N HIS A 101 -2.56 11.61 -10.46
CA HIS A 101 -3.84 11.04 -10.84
C HIS A 101 -4.74 12.01 -11.63
N GLY A 102 -4.46 13.31 -11.62
CA GLY A 102 -5.21 14.31 -12.39
C GLY A 102 -4.96 14.28 -13.90
N ALA A 103 -4.04 13.45 -14.38
CA ALA A 103 -3.80 13.24 -15.80
C ALA A 103 -4.89 12.40 -16.51
N PHE A 104 -5.80 11.79 -15.76
CA PHE A 104 -6.82 10.83 -16.24
C PHE A 104 -8.24 11.39 -16.15
#